data_AF-A0A1G2SK91-F1
#
_entry.id   AF-A0A1G2SK91-F1
#
_cell.length_a   1.000
_cell.length_b   1.000
_cell.length_c   1.000
_cell.angle_alpha   90.00
_cell.angle_beta   90.00
_cell.angle_gamma   90.00
#
_symmetry.space_group_name_H-M   'P 1'
#
loop_
_entity.id
_entity.type
_entity.pdbx_description
1 polymer ?
#
loop_
_entity_poly.entity_id
_entity_poly.type
_entity_poly.pdbx_seq_one_letter_code
_entity_poly.pdbx_strand_id
1 'polypeptide(L)'
;MSDVLSGVPFGELFGRVESIFTFVFSVVIYWAPFVLGFTAWKMWLAYRRAEYLAKMEWVMLEVRVPKEVNKTPIAMEVVLNAFYQTSKGSWWDWYWKGRVQDYFALEMVSIDGAVKFFIRTTKPYKNVIESALYAQYPDIEIYEVPDYTRYVDYRGKEGEWGMFGAEYAFTKEDPYPIKTYIDYGLDREGVKEEFKTDPLSAVIEFLGSMGKDEQFWLQINVQAAVNRFHKPGTWFEKQNWRKEGEALVKKLAKADEKPKPGEISMPAFKLTDGEREVIKAVERSIGKLGFDCGIRSIYLAKGSAFRAGNIKGLAGLLRQFNTNNLNGFKVVHPTSFDFPWEDWDKIRETTLKKKMFDAYKRRSYFYPPHRRKPITLSSEELATIYHFPGGVTGTPTFGRIESRKGEPPTNLPV
;
A
#
# COMPACT_ATOMS: atom_id res chain seq x y z
N MET A 1 -41.86 -31.43 0.15
CA MET A 1 -40.43 -31.11 0.34
C MET A 1 -40.13 -30.86 1.84
N SER A 2 -40.78 -31.63 2.74
CA SER A 2 -40.70 -31.47 4.21
C SER A 2 -40.16 -32.72 4.93
N ASP A 3 -39.99 -33.86 4.25
CA ASP A 3 -39.66 -35.15 4.88
C ASP A 3 -38.22 -35.63 4.66
N VAL A 4 -37.32 -34.77 4.16
CA VAL A 4 -35.89 -35.13 3.98
C VAL A 4 -35.02 -34.66 5.15
N LEU A 5 -35.58 -33.91 6.11
CA LEU A 5 -34.86 -33.38 7.27
C LEU A 5 -35.24 -34.05 8.61
N SER A 6 -36.14 -35.04 8.63
CA SER A 6 -36.67 -35.69 9.84
C SER A 6 -36.02 -37.06 10.17
N GLY A 7 -34.82 -37.35 9.67
CA GLY A 7 -34.31 -38.73 9.61
C GLY A 7 -33.00 -39.05 10.34
N VAL A 8 -32.45 -38.18 11.20
CA VAL A 8 -31.31 -38.56 12.05
C VAL A 8 -31.63 -38.21 13.51
N PRO A 9 -31.85 -39.22 14.39
CA PRO A 9 -32.05 -38.98 15.80
C PRO A 9 -30.84 -38.21 16.36
N PHE A 10 -31.08 -37.16 17.14
CA PHE A 10 -30.02 -36.34 17.73
C PHE A 10 -28.94 -37.18 18.45
N GLY A 11 -29.33 -38.31 19.05
CA GLY A 11 -28.41 -39.27 19.69
C GLY A 11 -27.46 -39.98 18.72
N GLU A 12 -27.90 -40.31 17.50
CA GLU A 12 -27.01 -40.89 16.47
C GLU A 12 -26.01 -39.86 15.95
N LEU A 13 -26.46 -38.60 15.78
CA LEU A 13 -25.57 -37.50 15.43
C LEU A 13 -24.51 -37.29 16.51
N PHE A 14 -24.93 -37.29 17.78
CA PHE A 14 -24.04 -37.14 18.93
C PHE A 14 -23.01 -38.28 19.02
N GLY A 15 -23.43 -39.55 18.90
CA GLY A 15 -22.51 -40.69 18.90
C GLY A 15 -21.54 -40.71 17.70
N ARG A 16 -21.96 -40.23 16.53
CA ARG A 16 -21.05 -40.03 15.39
C ARG A 16 -20.01 -38.94 15.68
N VAL A 17 -20.41 -37.83 16.29
CA VAL A 17 -19.50 -36.76 16.68
C VAL A 17 -18.50 -37.25 17.73
N GLU A 18 -18.96 -37.98 18.74
CA GLU A 18 -18.12 -38.58 19.79
C GLU A 18 -17.09 -39.56 19.22
N SER A 19 -17.51 -40.43 18.31
CA SER A 19 -16.58 -41.40 17.68
C SER A 19 -15.54 -40.70 16.80
N ILE A 20 -15.92 -39.64 16.07
CA ILE A 20 -14.98 -38.79 15.32
C ILE A 20 -13.96 -38.14 16.26
N PHE A 21 -14.41 -37.54 17.37
CA PHE A 21 -13.49 -36.92 18.33
C PHE A 21 -12.57 -37.96 18.98
N THR A 22 -13.10 -39.11 19.39
CA THR A 22 -12.30 -40.19 19.98
C THR A 22 -11.22 -40.68 19.02
N PHE A 23 -11.57 -40.84 17.74
CA PHE A 23 -10.60 -41.18 16.70
C PHE A 23 -9.55 -40.08 16.47
N VAL A 24 -9.95 -38.81 16.40
CA VAL A 24 -9.03 -37.68 16.23
C VAL A 24 -8.06 -37.57 17.41
N PHE A 25 -8.55 -37.77 18.64
CA PHE A 25 -7.74 -37.74 19.85
C PHE A 25 -6.85 -38.99 19.99
N SER A 26 -7.28 -40.16 19.52
CA SER A 26 -6.43 -41.36 19.57
C SER A 26 -5.20 -41.23 18.66
N VAL A 27 -5.30 -40.46 17.57
CA VAL A 27 -4.18 -40.18 16.67
C VAL A 27 -3.42 -38.89 16.99
N VAL A 28 -3.82 -38.15 18.03
CA VAL A 28 -3.23 -36.85 18.41
C VAL A 28 -1.73 -36.93 18.64
N ILE A 29 -1.25 -38.03 19.24
CA ILE A 29 0.17 -38.21 19.54
C ILE A 29 1.04 -38.24 18.28
N TYR A 30 0.47 -38.62 17.14
CA TYR A 30 1.21 -38.69 15.86
C TYR A 30 1.27 -37.34 15.16
N TRP A 31 0.20 -36.54 15.17
CA TRP A 31 0.17 -35.27 14.43
C TRP A 31 0.45 -34.04 15.31
N ALA A 32 0.18 -34.09 16.62
CA ALA A 32 0.36 -32.96 17.51
C ALA A 32 1.81 -32.48 17.62
N PRO A 33 2.85 -33.34 17.69
CA PRO A 33 4.23 -32.86 17.70
C PRO A 33 4.59 -32.01 16.47
N PHE A 34 4.07 -32.37 15.28
CA PHE A 34 4.29 -31.60 14.05
C PHE A 34 3.55 -30.26 14.07
N VAL A 35 2.28 -30.25 14.52
CA VAL A 35 1.49 -29.01 14.63
C VAL A 35 2.09 -28.08 15.68
N LEU A 36 2.46 -28.60 16.84
CA LEU A 36 3.10 -27.85 17.92
C LEU A 36 4.48 -27.35 17.49
N GLY A 37 5.31 -28.18 16.86
CA GLY A 37 6.62 -27.78 16.33
C GLY A 37 6.49 -26.67 15.28
N PHE A 38 5.54 -26.78 14.35
CA PHE A 38 5.31 -25.77 13.32
C PHE A 38 4.78 -24.45 13.89
N THR A 39 3.86 -24.51 14.85
CA THR A 39 3.33 -23.31 15.52
C THR A 39 4.39 -22.65 16.40
N ALA A 40 5.15 -23.43 17.17
CA ALA A 40 6.30 -22.94 17.95
C ALA A 40 7.35 -22.27 17.05
N TRP A 41 7.69 -22.89 15.92
CA TRP A 41 8.61 -22.30 14.93
C TRP A 41 8.09 -20.96 14.39
N LYS A 42 6.80 -20.87 14.03
CA LYS A 42 6.19 -19.62 13.56
C LYS A 42 6.19 -18.54 14.64
N MET A 43 5.85 -18.89 15.87
CA MET A 43 5.87 -17.96 17.00
C MET A 43 7.28 -17.47 17.30
N TRP A 44 8.25 -18.38 17.33
CA TRP A 44 9.66 -18.04 17.51
C TRP A 44 10.17 -17.11 16.41
N LEU A 45 9.89 -17.41 15.14
CA LEU A 45 10.29 -16.54 14.02
C LEU A 45 9.61 -15.17 14.09
N ALA A 46 8.34 -15.10 14.49
CA ALA A 46 7.63 -13.85 14.70
C ALA A 46 8.25 -13.03 15.85
N TYR A 47 8.61 -13.69 16.96
CA TYR A 47 9.31 -13.08 18.07
C TYR A 47 10.68 -12.53 17.65
N ARG A 48 11.50 -13.33 16.97
CA ARG A 48 12.84 -12.90 16.50
C ARG A 48 12.76 -11.70 15.55
N ARG A 49 11.77 -11.68 14.66
CA ARG A 49 11.51 -10.53 13.77
C ARG A 49 11.03 -9.29 14.52
N ALA A 50 10.16 -9.45 15.51
CA ALA A 50 9.72 -8.34 16.34
C ALA A 50 10.89 -7.75 17.15
N GLU A 51 11.76 -8.61 17.70
CA GLU A 51 12.98 -8.19 18.39
C GLU A 51 13.94 -7.45 17.46
N TYR A 52 14.13 -7.95 16.22
CA TYR A 52 14.94 -7.28 15.21
C TYR A 52 14.38 -5.88 14.87
N LEU A 53 13.08 -5.79 14.59
CA LEU A 53 12.39 -4.53 14.28
C LEU A 53 12.47 -3.51 15.41
N ALA A 54 12.38 -3.96 16.66
CA ALA A 54 12.48 -3.10 17.84
C ALA A 54 13.89 -2.52 18.03
N LYS A 55 14.93 -3.20 17.53
CA LYS A 55 16.32 -2.72 17.56
C LYS A 55 16.65 -1.73 16.43
N MET A 56 15.81 -1.61 15.41
CA MET A 56 16.06 -0.69 14.30
C MET A 56 15.79 0.75 14.73
N GLU A 57 16.76 1.63 14.49
CA GLU A 57 16.60 3.07 14.69
C GLU A 57 15.85 3.68 13.50
N TRP A 58 14.58 4.03 13.74
CA TRP A 58 13.72 4.68 12.76
C TRP A 58 13.82 6.19 12.87
N VAL A 59 13.87 6.86 11.73
CA VAL A 59 13.82 8.31 11.59
C VAL A 59 12.62 8.70 10.73
N MET A 60 12.03 9.86 11.02
CA MET A 60 10.92 10.43 10.26
C MET A 60 11.36 11.76 9.68
N LEU A 61 11.24 11.88 8.36
CA LEU A 61 11.63 13.05 7.60
C LEU A 61 10.37 13.78 7.14
N GLU A 62 10.17 15.02 7.61
CA GLU A 62 9.18 15.94 7.06
C GLU A 62 9.78 16.60 5.82
N VAL A 63 9.14 16.42 4.67
CA VAL A 63 9.54 17.08 3.42
C VAL A 63 8.64 18.28 3.20
N ARG A 64 9.23 19.47 3.27
CA ARG A 64 8.55 20.73 2.95
C ARG A 64 8.80 21.08 1.51
N VAL A 65 7.71 21.20 0.77
CA VAL A 65 7.73 21.45 -0.67
C VAL A 65 7.52 22.95 -0.90
N PRO A 66 8.30 23.60 -1.79
CA PRO A 66 8.13 25.02 -2.11
C PRO A 66 6.79 25.27 -2.83
N LYS A 67 6.40 26.56 -2.96
CA LYS A 67 5.16 26.95 -3.67
C LYS A 67 5.14 26.53 -5.13
N GLU A 68 6.30 26.45 -5.77
CA GLU A 68 6.43 26.09 -7.19
C GLU A 68 7.38 24.90 -7.35
N VAL A 69 6.84 23.79 -7.86
CA VAL A 69 7.60 22.63 -8.31
C VAL A 69 7.35 22.46 -9.79
N ASN A 70 8.38 22.64 -10.62
CA ASN A 70 8.29 22.51 -12.08
C ASN A 70 8.81 21.14 -12.58
N LYS A 71 8.72 20.12 -11.73
CA LYS A 71 9.21 18.77 -12.03
C LYS A 71 8.03 17.84 -12.30
N THR A 72 8.19 16.98 -13.30
CA THR A 72 7.22 15.94 -13.61
C THR A 72 7.32 14.78 -12.61
N PRO A 73 6.29 13.93 -12.47
CA PRO A 73 6.35 12.74 -11.62
C PRO A 73 7.50 11.77 -11.96
N ILE A 74 8.09 11.87 -13.16
CA ILE A 74 9.32 11.16 -13.55
C ILE A 74 10.46 11.41 -12.54
N ALA A 75 10.57 12.64 -12.03
CA ALA A 75 11.57 13.00 -11.03
C ALA A 75 11.40 12.15 -9.75
N MET A 76 10.15 11.90 -9.34
CA MET A 76 9.88 11.01 -8.21
C MET A 76 10.19 9.54 -8.52
N GLU A 77 9.97 9.10 -9.76
CA GLU A 77 10.38 7.75 -10.17
C GLU A 77 11.89 7.52 -9.97
N VAL A 78 12.71 8.52 -10.30
CA VAL A 78 14.16 8.47 -10.05
C VAL A 78 14.49 8.42 -8.55
N VAL A 79 13.79 9.21 -7.73
CA VAL A 79 13.94 9.17 -6.26
C VAL A 79 13.60 7.78 -5.70
N LEU A 80 12.54 7.16 -6.20
CA LEU A 80 12.07 5.84 -5.72
C LEU A 80 13.12 4.74 -5.91
N ASN A 81 14.07 4.88 -6.83
CA ASN A 81 15.19 3.94 -6.97
C ASN A 81 16.01 3.82 -5.66
N ALA A 82 16.14 4.88 -4.87
CA ALA A 82 16.82 4.85 -3.57
C ALA A 82 16.10 3.95 -2.55
N PHE A 83 14.79 3.75 -2.71
CA PHE A 83 13.95 2.91 -1.86
C PHE A 83 13.99 1.43 -2.28
N TYR A 84 14.55 1.11 -3.45
CA TYR A 84 14.60 -0.25 -3.97
C TYR A 84 15.76 -1.05 -3.35
N GLN A 85 15.58 -1.48 -2.10
CA GLN A 85 16.56 -2.26 -1.36
C GLN A 85 16.21 -3.75 -1.36
N THR A 86 17.05 -4.58 -2.00
CA THR A 86 16.82 -6.02 -2.20
C THR A 86 17.65 -6.92 -1.29
N SER A 87 18.49 -6.35 -0.43
CA SER A 87 19.40 -7.11 0.42
C SER A 87 18.63 -7.97 1.44
N LYS A 88 18.75 -9.29 1.33
CA LYS A 88 18.09 -10.27 2.23
C LYS A 88 19.04 -10.93 3.23
N GLY A 89 20.35 -10.73 3.07
CA GLY A 89 21.38 -11.43 3.85
C GLY A 89 21.37 -12.95 3.62
N SER A 90 21.98 -13.68 4.54
CA SER A 90 22.03 -15.15 4.52
C SER A 90 20.74 -15.79 5.09
N TRP A 91 20.52 -17.09 4.88
CA TRP A 91 19.41 -17.81 5.52
C TRP A 91 19.49 -17.70 7.06
N TRP A 92 20.71 -17.71 7.61
CA TRP A 92 20.96 -17.55 9.05
C TRP A 92 20.46 -16.19 9.54
N ASP A 93 20.76 -15.11 8.82
CA ASP A 93 20.27 -13.78 9.18
C ASP A 93 18.73 -13.73 9.14
N TRP A 94 18.13 -14.32 8.11
CA TRP A 94 16.69 -14.30 7.91
C TRP A 94 15.90 -15.07 8.97
N TYR A 95 16.34 -16.29 9.32
CA TYR A 95 15.60 -17.16 10.23
C TYR A 95 16.09 -17.06 11.68
N TRP A 96 17.40 -17.04 11.93
CA TRP A 96 17.97 -17.05 13.29
C TRP A 96 18.14 -15.67 13.90
N LYS A 97 18.60 -14.68 13.12
CA LYS A 97 18.63 -13.29 13.57
C LYS A 97 17.29 -12.58 13.40
N GLY A 98 16.35 -13.18 12.67
CA GLY A 98 15.04 -12.60 12.40
C GLY A 98 15.11 -11.36 11.51
N ARG A 99 16.15 -11.23 10.68
CA ARG A 99 16.31 -10.09 9.77
C ARG A 99 15.07 -9.98 8.88
N VAL A 100 14.58 -8.76 8.76
CA VAL A 100 13.53 -8.39 7.82
C VAL A 100 14.18 -7.71 6.62
N GLN A 101 13.49 -7.71 5.49
CA GLN A 101 13.90 -6.87 4.38
C GLN A 101 13.53 -5.43 4.71
N ASP A 102 14.39 -4.51 4.27
CA ASP A 102 14.20 -3.09 4.49
C ASP A 102 12.93 -2.59 3.81
N TYR A 103 12.15 -1.82 4.55
CA TYR A 103 10.91 -1.21 4.08
C TYR A 103 10.82 0.22 4.61
N PHE A 104 10.06 1.03 3.90
CA PHE A 104 9.92 2.46 4.14
C PHE A 104 8.43 2.80 4.19
N ALA A 105 8.10 3.98 4.71
CA ALA A 105 6.73 4.49 4.65
C ALA A 105 6.73 5.88 4.02
N LEU A 106 5.93 6.05 2.96
CA LEU A 106 5.63 7.33 2.32
C LEU A 106 4.26 7.77 2.83
N GLU A 107 4.17 8.94 3.44
CA GLU A 107 2.95 9.39 4.10
C GLU A 107 2.54 10.78 3.63
N MET A 108 1.24 10.93 3.35
CA MET A 108 0.58 12.21 3.12
C MET A 108 -0.40 12.43 4.25
N VAL A 109 -0.21 13.50 5.00
CA VAL A 109 -0.87 13.71 6.28
C VAL A 109 -1.45 15.11 6.31
N SER A 110 -2.73 15.22 6.60
CA SER A 110 -3.41 16.47 6.93
C SER A 110 -3.58 16.57 8.44
N ILE A 111 -3.10 17.67 9.02
CA ILE A 111 -3.31 18.01 10.42
C ILE A 111 -3.98 19.38 10.43
N ASP A 112 -5.23 19.45 10.88
CA ASP A 112 -6.03 20.69 10.90
C ASP A 112 -6.10 21.38 9.52
N GLY A 113 -6.15 20.58 8.45
CA GLY A 113 -6.15 21.04 7.05
C GLY A 113 -4.76 21.29 6.48
N ALA A 114 -3.71 21.32 7.30
CA ALA A 114 -2.34 21.51 6.83
C ALA A 114 -1.77 20.21 6.27
N VAL A 115 -1.56 20.17 4.96
CA VAL A 115 -1.05 18.99 4.26
C VAL A 115 0.47 18.93 4.34
N LYS A 116 1.00 17.77 4.76
CA LYS A 116 2.41 17.50 4.99
C LYS A 116 2.82 16.18 4.37
N PHE A 117 4.05 16.12 3.86
CA PHE A 117 4.68 14.92 3.34
C PHE A 117 5.68 14.38 4.35
N PHE A 118 5.60 13.09 4.67
CA PHE A 118 6.56 12.42 5.53
C PHE A 118 7.14 11.18 4.87
N ILE A 119 8.41 10.93 5.16
CA ILE A 119 9.10 9.71 4.77
C ILE A 119 9.70 9.08 6.02
N ARG A 120 9.28 7.86 6.36
CA ARG A 120 9.87 7.08 7.45
C ARG A 120 10.88 6.11 6.87
N THR A 121 12.09 6.15 7.42
CA THR A 121 13.21 5.30 7.00
C THR A 121 14.05 4.89 8.20
N THR A 122 15.00 3.97 8.01
CA THR A 122 15.99 3.64 9.04
C THR A 122 17.21 4.55 8.89
N LYS A 123 17.89 4.80 10.01
CA LYS A 123 19.04 5.73 10.06
C LYS A 123 20.11 5.52 8.98
N PRO A 124 20.50 4.29 8.59
CA PRO A 124 21.49 4.07 7.52
C PRO A 124 21.06 4.61 6.14
N TYR A 125 19.75 4.65 5.86
CA TYR A 125 19.23 5.10 4.57
C TYR A 125 18.86 6.59 4.54
N LYS A 126 18.91 7.28 5.69
CA LYS A 126 18.58 8.72 5.79
C LYS A 126 19.32 9.55 4.74
N ASN A 127 20.65 9.52 4.76
CA ASN A 127 21.47 10.34 3.87
C ASN A 127 21.29 9.97 2.39
N VAL A 128 21.04 8.69 2.09
CA VAL A 128 20.81 8.22 0.71
C VAL A 128 19.50 8.77 0.17
N ILE A 129 18.44 8.74 0.98
CA ILE A 129 17.12 9.26 0.60
C ILE A 129 17.14 10.79 0.50
N GLU A 130 17.76 11.48 1.46
CA GLU A 130 17.91 12.94 1.41
C GLU A 130 18.65 13.38 0.14
N SER A 131 19.78 12.73 -0.16
CA SER A 131 20.56 13.04 -1.37
C SER A 131 19.76 12.78 -2.65
N ALA A 132 19.00 11.68 -2.72
CA ALA A 132 18.16 11.37 -3.87
C ALA A 132 17.05 12.41 -4.06
N LEU A 133 16.41 12.84 -2.96
CA LEU A 133 15.39 13.88 -2.98
C LEU A 133 15.96 15.24 -3.42
N TYR A 134 17.07 15.70 -2.82
CA TYR A 134 17.70 16.97 -3.20
C TYR A 134 18.20 16.97 -4.65
N ALA A 135 18.66 15.83 -5.17
CA ALA A 135 19.12 15.72 -6.55
C ALA A 135 18.00 15.98 -7.58
N GLN A 136 16.75 15.59 -7.24
CA GLN A 136 15.59 15.77 -8.13
C GLN A 136 14.79 17.04 -7.81
N TYR A 137 14.78 17.42 -6.53
CA TYR A 137 14.05 18.57 -6.00
C TYR A 137 15.00 19.41 -5.14
N PRO A 138 15.79 20.31 -5.73
CA PRO A 138 16.80 21.09 -4.98
C PRO A 138 16.19 22.10 -4.00
N ASP A 139 14.95 22.54 -4.26
CA ASP A 139 14.26 23.60 -3.51
C ASP A 139 13.46 23.11 -2.28
N ILE A 140 13.44 21.80 -2.01
CA ILE A 140 12.73 21.27 -0.83
C ILE A 140 13.55 21.51 0.43
N GLU A 141 12.89 21.47 1.58
CA GLU A 141 13.58 21.39 2.88
C GLU A 141 13.19 20.10 3.59
N ILE A 142 14.19 19.34 4.03
CA ILE A 142 13.98 18.08 4.74
C ILE A 142 14.34 18.28 6.21
N TYR A 143 13.40 18.00 7.10
CA TYR A 143 13.58 18.08 8.55
C TYR A 143 13.37 16.73 9.21
N GLU A 144 14.29 16.33 10.09
CA GLU A 144 14.04 15.19 10.97
C GLU A 144 13.09 15.62 12.10
N VAL A 145 11.94 14.97 12.19
CA VAL A 145 10.88 15.33 13.15
C VAL A 145 10.48 14.13 14.00
N PRO A 146 9.98 14.35 15.23
CA PRO A 146 9.33 13.29 16.00
C PRO A 146 8.09 12.77 15.29
N ASP A 147 7.81 11.47 15.43
CA ASP A 147 6.62 10.84 14.83
C ASP A 147 5.33 11.52 15.31
N TYR A 148 4.62 12.13 14.36
CA TYR A 148 3.40 12.90 14.64
C TYR A 148 2.26 12.05 15.23
N THR A 149 2.28 10.73 15.01
CA THR A 149 1.26 9.82 15.57
C THR A 149 1.36 9.68 17.09
N ARG A 150 2.42 10.21 17.71
CA ARG A 150 2.57 10.31 19.16
C ARG A 150 1.66 11.36 19.77
N TYR A 151 1.23 12.36 18.99
CA TYR A 151 0.36 13.44 19.45
C TYR A 151 -1.13 13.07 19.42
N VAL A 152 -1.47 11.89 18.90
CA VAL A 152 -2.82 11.34 18.95
C VAL A 152 -2.83 10.12 19.86
N ASP A 153 -3.71 10.13 20.85
CA ASP A 153 -3.96 9.00 21.74
C ASP A 153 -5.37 8.45 21.50
N TYR A 154 -5.47 7.45 20.64
CA TYR A 154 -6.73 6.78 20.33
C TYR A 154 -7.02 5.67 21.35
N ARG A 155 -7.95 5.90 22.27
CA ARG A 155 -8.36 4.94 23.32
C ARG A 155 -9.67 4.21 23.03
N GLY A 156 -10.24 4.35 21.84
CA GLY A 156 -11.54 3.77 21.51
C GLY A 156 -12.68 4.59 22.12
N LYS A 157 -13.71 3.93 22.67
CA LYS A 157 -14.88 4.60 23.27
C LYS A 157 -14.54 5.57 24.41
N GLU A 158 -13.43 5.35 25.10
CA GLU A 158 -12.98 6.16 26.25
C GLU A 158 -12.13 7.37 25.86
N GLY A 159 -11.75 7.49 24.57
CA GLY A 159 -10.89 8.56 24.09
C GLY A 159 -11.66 9.71 23.43
N GLU A 160 -11.01 10.86 23.29
CA GLU A 160 -11.57 12.04 22.62
C GLU A 160 -11.68 11.89 21.10
N TRP A 161 -10.85 11.00 20.53
CA TRP A 161 -10.72 10.81 19.09
C TRP A 161 -11.71 9.77 18.57
N GLY A 162 -12.59 10.18 17.67
CA GLY A 162 -13.27 9.31 16.73
C GLY A 162 -12.31 8.90 15.60
N MET A 163 -12.42 7.66 15.13
CA MET A 163 -11.56 7.15 14.06
C MET A 163 -12.34 6.29 13.07
N PHE A 164 -11.97 6.41 11.81
CA PHE A 164 -12.28 5.44 10.77
C PHE A 164 -11.00 5.15 9.97
N GLY A 165 -10.72 3.88 9.70
CA GLY A 165 -9.56 3.50 8.89
C GLY A 165 -9.91 2.39 7.91
N ALA A 166 -9.16 2.33 6.82
CA ALA A 166 -9.25 1.24 5.86
C ALA A 166 -7.92 1.02 5.15
N GLU A 167 -7.80 -0.14 4.51
CA GLU A 167 -6.68 -0.49 3.65
C GLU A 167 -7.16 -0.52 2.19
N TYR A 168 -6.23 -0.43 1.24
CA TYR A 168 -6.56 -0.53 -0.19
C TYR A 168 -5.88 -1.75 -0.79
N ALA A 169 -6.61 -2.44 -1.65
CA ALA A 169 -6.11 -3.55 -2.46
C ALA A 169 -6.48 -3.34 -3.92
N PHE A 170 -5.85 -4.09 -4.81
CA PHE A 170 -6.24 -4.08 -6.22
C PHE A 170 -7.57 -4.80 -6.47
N THR A 171 -8.24 -4.34 -7.51
CA THR A 171 -9.49 -4.92 -8.00
C THR A 171 -9.20 -6.13 -8.89
N LYS A 172 -8.22 -6.02 -9.78
CA LYS A 172 -7.69 -7.09 -10.63
C LYS A 172 -6.38 -7.65 -10.06
N GLU A 173 -5.81 -8.63 -10.76
CA GLU A 173 -4.52 -9.22 -10.40
C GLU A 173 -3.37 -8.20 -10.49
N ASP A 174 -2.32 -8.43 -9.71
CA ASP A 174 -1.16 -7.54 -9.61
C ASP A 174 -0.46 -7.17 -10.94
N PRO A 175 -0.42 -8.03 -11.99
CA PRO A 175 0.24 -7.63 -13.23
C PRO A 175 -0.47 -6.54 -14.02
N TYR A 176 -1.76 -6.31 -13.77
CA TYR A 176 -2.48 -5.18 -14.38
C TYR A 176 -2.07 -3.90 -13.67
N PRO A 177 -1.50 -2.90 -14.37
CA PRO A 177 -1.11 -1.65 -13.74
C PRO A 177 -2.33 -0.76 -13.46
N ILE A 178 -2.18 0.25 -12.62
CA ILE A 178 -3.15 1.36 -12.50
C ILE A 178 -2.95 2.38 -13.64
N LYS A 179 -3.85 3.35 -13.73
CA LYS A 179 -3.64 4.52 -14.59
C LYS A 179 -2.48 5.34 -14.05
N THR A 180 -1.48 5.61 -14.89
CA THR A 180 -0.25 6.29 -14.46
C THR A 180 -0.17 7.72 -14.95
N TYR A 181 0.80 8.49 -14.45
CA TYR A 181 1.04 9.88 -14.86
C TYR A 181 1.27 10.02 -16.38
N ILE A 182 1.78 8.99 -17.06
CA ILE A 182 1.97 8.97 -18.52
C ILE A 182 0.60 8.98 -19.23
N ASP A 183 -0.37 8.23 -18.70
CA ASP A 183 -1.72 8.17 -19.25
C ASP A 183 -2.50 9.49 -19.01
N TYR A 184 -2.03 10.32 -18.07
CA TYR A 184 -2.50 11.70 -17.87
C TYR A 184 -1.71 12.73 -18.70
N GLY A 185 -0.68 12.32 -19.42
CA GLY A 185 0.18 13.20 -20.23
C GLY A 185 1.09 14.11 -19.40
N LEU A 186 1.37 13.75 -18.14
CA LEU A 186 2.25 14.51 -17.24
C LEU A 186 3.75 14.31 -17.55
N ASP A 187 4.06 13.39 -18.46
CA ASP A 187 5.39 13.13 -19.01
C ASP A 187 5.82 14.19 -20.04
N ARG A 188 4.88 14.92 -20.64
CA ARG A 188 5.16 15.88 -21.72
C ARG A 188 5.76 17.18 -21.16
N GLU A 189 7.02 17.42 -21.49
CA GLU A 189 7.71 18.68 -21.21
C GLU A 189 7.15 19.81 -22.11
N GLY A 190 6.93 21.00 -21.54
CA GLY A 190 6.49 22.20 -22.30
C GLY A 190 4.99 22.51 -22.29
N VAL A 191 4.14 21.67 -21.70
CA VAL A 191 2.74 22.03 -21.42
C VAL A 191 2.72 22.99 -20.23
N LYS A 192 2.04 24.15 -20.34
CA LYS A 192 1.87 25.04 -19.18
C LYS A 192 1.24 24.26 -18.03
N GLU A 193 1.76 24.44 -16.82
CA GLU A 193 1.28 23.78 -15.60
C GLU A 193 -0.25 23.86 -15.47
N GLU A 194 -0.85 25.01 -15.78
CA GLU A 194 -2.31 25.25 -15.76
C GLU A 194 -3.15 24.26 -16.58
N PHE A 195 -2.60 23.69 -17.66
CA PHE A 195 -3.31 22.72 -18.50
C PHE A 195 -3.05 21.27 -18.09
N LYS A 196 -2.16 21.03 -17.12
CA LYS A 196 -1.88 19.69 -16.62
C LYS A 196 -2.96 19.28 -15.62
N THR A 197 -3.64 18.18 -15.92
CA THR A 197 -4.57 17.56 -14.98
C THR A 197 -3.83 16.51 -14.16
N ASP A 198 -3.30 16.92 -13.01
CA ASP A 198 -2.65 16.00 -12.08
C ASP A 198 -3.71 15.30 -11.19
N PRO A 199 -3.82 13.96 -11.23
CA PRO A 199 -4.73 13.25 -10.34
C PRO A 199 -4.44 13.54 -8.86
N LEU A 200 -3.18 13.69 -8.44
CA LEU A 200 -2.85 13.87 -7.03
C LEU A 200 -3.43 15.18 -6.44
N SER A 201 -3.76 16.16 -7.28
CA SER A 201 -4.42 17.40 -6.87
C SER A 201 -5.71 17.14 -6.08
N ALA A 202 -6.57 16.22 -6.54
CA ALA A 202 -7.84 15.94 -5.86
C ALA A 202 -7.63 15.23 -4.50
N VAL A 203 -6.56 14.44 -4.36
CA VAL A 203 -6.16 13.86 -3.07
C VAL A 203 -5.72 14.97 -2.11
N ILE A 204 -4.90 15.91 -2.59
CA ILE A 204 -4.35 17.00 -1.78
C ILE A 204 -5.44 18.00 -1.39
N GLU A 205 -6.37 18.32 -2.28
CA GLU A 205 -7.53 19.15 -1.99
C GLU A 205 -8.42 18.53 -0.92
N PHE A 206 -8.69 17.22 -1.02
CA PHE A 206 -9.44 16.50 0.01
C PHE A 206 -8.72 16.55 1.36
N LEU A 207 -7.40 16.30 1.37
CA LEU A 207 -6.57 16.45 2.58
C LEU A 207 -6.62 17.90 3.13
N GLY A 208 -6.58 18.91 2.26
CA GLY A 208 -6.64 20.32 2.63
C GLY A 208 -8.00 20.76 3.17
N SER A 209 -9.08 20.05 2.83
CA SER A 209 -10.46 20.33 3.30
C SER A 209 -10.74 19.92 4.76
N MET A 210 -9.78 19.29 5.43
CA MET A 210 -9.89 18.95 6.85
C MET A 210 -9.97 20.23 7.68
N GLY A 211 -10.90 20.25 8.64
CA GLY A 211 -11.09 21.37 9.56
C GLY A 211 -10.22 21.25 10.81
N LYS A 212 -10.41 22.19 11.72
CA LYS A 212 -9.77 22.15 13.05
C LYS A 212 -10.20 20.91 13.82
N ASP A 213 -9.24 20.29 14.53
CA ASP A 213 -9.40 19.06 15.31
C ASP A 213 -9.74 17.81 14.45
N GLU A 214 -9.50 17.89 13.14
CA GLU A 214 -9.53 16.77 12.20
C GLU A 214 -8.14 16.48 11.65
N GLN A 215 -7.86 15.19 11.48
CA GLN A 215 -6.64 14.73 10.84
C GLN A 215 -6.96 13.62 9.85
N PHE A 216 -6.21 13.61 8.75
CA PHE A 216 -6.29 12.54 7.76
C PHE A 216 -4.89 12.05 7.44
N TRP A 217 -4.69 10.75 7.54
CA TRP A 217 -3.37 10.14 7.38
C TRP A 217 -3.44 9.08 6.29
N LEU A 218 -2.74 9.30 5.18
CA LEU A 218 -2.51 8.31 4.13
C LEU A 218 -1.09 7.77 4.27
N GLN A 219 -0.95 6.45 4.31
CA GLN A 219 0.31 5.74 4.46
C GLN A 219 0.47 4.74 3.33
N ILE A 220 1.61 4.78 2.67
CA ILE A 220 2.04 3.84 1.64
C ILE A 220 3.34 3.21 2.15
N ASN A 221 3.24 2.02 2.71
CA ASN A 221 4.41 1.24 3.09
C ASN A 221 4.98 0.59 1.84
N VAL A 222 6.29 0.72 1.62
CA VAL A 222 6.97 0.26 0.39
C VAL A 222 8.17 -0.61 0.72
N GLN A 223 8.35 -1.67 -0.06
CA GLN A 223 9.47 -2.61 0.01
C GLN A 223 9.79 -3.08 -1.40
N ALA A 224 11.05 -3.39 -1.72
CA ALA A 224 11.37 -3.96 -3.04
C ALA A 224 10.65 -5.30 -3.24
N ALA A 225 10.02 -5.47 -4.41
CA ALA A 225 9.14 -6.61 -4.69
C ALA A 225 9.84 -7.96 -4.48
N VAL A 226 9.17 -8.86 -3.76
CA VAL A 226 9.69 -10.20 -3.48
C VAL A 226 9.02 -11.27 -4.35
N ASN A 227 9.68 -12.43 -4.45
CA ASN A 227 9.07 -13.60 -5.07
C ASN A 227 7.93 -14.10 -4.20
N ARG A 228 6.70 -13.70 -4.53
CA ARG A 228 5.47 -14.03 -3.79
C ARG A 228 4.52 -14.95 -4.53
N PHE A 229 4.55 -14.94 -5.86
CA PHE A 229 3.63 -15.70 -6.71
C PHE A 229 4.08 -17.14 -6.84
N HIS A 230 3.14 -18.07 -6.98
CA HIS A 230 3.46 -19.48 -7.15
C HIS A 230 4.00 -19.72 -8.55
N LYS A 231 5.11 -20.44 -8.68
CA LYS A 231 5.63 -20.82 -9.99
C LYS A 231 4.88 -22.05 -10.52
N PRO A 232 4.16 -21.95 -11.66
CA PRO A 232 3.46 -23.09 -12.24
C PRO A 232 4.40 -24.28 -12.48
N GLY A 233 3.95 -25.50 -12.14
CA GLY A 233 4.74 -26.73 -12.32
C GLY A 233 5.73 -27.04 -11.20
N THR A 234 5.71 -26.29 -10.09
CA THR A 234 6.49 -26.60 -8.89
C THR A 234 5.58 -26.65 -7.67
N TRP A 235 5.93 -27.36 -6.60
CA TRP A 235 5.09 -27.39 -5.39
C TRP A 235 5.38 -26.25 -4.42
N PHE A 236 6.62 -25.74 -4.39
CA PHE A 236 7.06 -24.78 -3.36
C PHE A 236 7.81 -23.56 -3.90
N GLU A 237 8.13 -23.50 -5.20
CA GLU A 237 8.87 -22.36 -5.73
C GLU A 237 7.95 -21.15 -5.94
N LYS A 238 8.55 -19.98 -5.71
CA LYS A 238 7.89 -18.69 -5.95
C LYS A 238 8.59 -17.92 -7.03
N GLN A 239 7.81 -17.20 -7.82
CA GLN A 239 8.27 -16.31 -8.86
C GLN A 239 7.95 -14.84 -8.59
N ASN A 240 8.65 -14.00 -9.33
CA ASN A 240 8.50 -12.55 -9.32
C ASN A 240 7.26 -12.14 -10.12
N TRP A 241 6.62 -11.03 -9.75
CA TRP A 241 5.47 -10.46 -10.45
C TRP A 241 5.74 -10.20 -11.93
N ARG A 242 6.99 -9.89 -12.32
CA ARG A 242 7.37 -9.71 -13.72
C ARG A 242 7.05 -10.94 -14.58
N LYS A 243 7.28 -12.15 -14.06
CA LYS A 243 6.98 -13.40 -14.79
C LYS A 243 5.47 -13.64 -14.93
N GLU A 244 4.68 -13.22 -13.95
CA GLU A 244 3.22 -13.22 -14.06
C GLU A 244 2.75 -12.25 -15.15
N GLY A 245 3.35 -11.06 -15.23
CA GLY A 245 3.10 -10.10 -16.31
C GLY A 245 3.47 -10.61 -17.69
N GLU A 246 4.64 -11.24 -17.85
CA GLU A 246 5.02 -11.89 -19.11
C GLU A 246 4.06 -13.02 -19.49
N ALA A 247 3.59 -13.81 -18.52
CA ALA A 247 2.60 -14.85 -18.75
C ALA A 247 1.24 -14.27 -19.16
N LEU A 248 0.84 -13.15 -18.55
CA LEU A 248 -0.37 -12.42 -18.91
C LEU A 248 -0.29 -11.86 -20.33
N VAL A 249 0.83 -11.22 -20.70
CA VAL A 249 1.08 -10.72 -22.06
C VAL A 249 1.01 -11.87 -23.07
N LYS A 250 1.66 -13.01 -22.77
CA LYS A 250 1.58 -14.20 -23.63
C LYS A 250 0.15 -14.75 -23.73
N LYS A 251 -0.64 -14.71 -22.65
CA LYS A 251 -2.03 -15.19 -22.67
C LYS A 251 -2.91 -14.27 -23.53
N LEU A 252 -2.74 -12.96 -23.42
CA LEU A 252 -3.47 -11.98 -24.23
C LEU A 252 -3.01 -12.04 -25.70
N ALA A 253 -1.72 -12.21 -25.95
CA ALA A 253 -1.17 -12.34 -27.30
C ALA A 253 -1.50 -13.68 -27.97
N LYS A 254 -1.60 -14.79 -27.22
CA LYS A 254 -1.99 -16.11 -27.76
C LYS A 254 -3.46 -16.21 -28.15
N ALA A 255 -4.31 -15.28 -27.69
CA ALA A 255 -5.63 -15.10 -28.29
C ALA A 255 -5.55 -14.72 -29.79
N ASP A 256 -4.35 -14.36 -30.29
CA ASP A 256 -4.04 -13.97 -31.68
C ASP A 256 -3.27 -15.07 -32.46
N GLU A 257 -2.96 -16.25 -31.88
CA GLU A 257 -2.28 -17.31 -32.63
C GLU A 257 -3.21 -17.95 -33.68
N LYS A 258 -2.81 -17.84 -34.95
CA LYS A 258 -3.50 -18.31 -36.17
C LYS A 258 -3.96 -19.78 -36.08
N PRO A 259 -5.10 -20.16 -36.71
CA PRO A 259 -5.41 -21.57 -36.94
C PRO A 259 -4.30 -22.23 -37.77
N LYS A 260 -4.07 -23.53 -37.52
CA LYS A 260 -3.12 -24.36 -38.27
C LYS A 260 -3.48 -24.33 -39.78
N PRO A 261 -2.50 -24.50 -40.70
CA PRO A 261 -2.77 -24.45 -42.14
C PRO A 261 -3.77 -25.55 -42.52
N GLY A 262 -5.01 -25.18 -42.85
CA GLY A 262 -6.05 -26.13 -43.27
C GLY A 262 -7.49 -25.81 -42.84
N GLU A 263 -7.73 -24.90 -41.89
CA GLU A 263 -9.09 -24.52 -41.47
C GLU A 263 -9.52 -23.17 -42.07
N ILE A 264 -10.77 -23.12 -42.56
CA ILE A 264 -11.41 -21.98 -43.22
C ILE A 264 -11.38 -20.76 -42.28
N SER A 265 -10.77 -19.67 -42.76
CA SER A 265 -10.53 -18.45 -42.00
C SER A 265 -11.84 -17.72 -41.67
N MET A 266 -12.23 -17.73 -40.41
CA MET A 266 -12.98 -16.61 -39.82
C MET A 266 -12.05 -15.39 -39.76
N PRO A 267 -12.57 -14.14 -39.86
CA PRO A 267 -11.73 -12.95 -39.84
C PRO A 267 -10.85 -12.99 -38.59
N ALA A 268 -9.54 -12.84 -38.81
CA ALA A 268 -8.54 -12.82 -37.75
C ALA A 268 -9.07 -12.05 -36.55
N PHE A 269 -9.04 -12.66 -35.36
CA PHE A 269 -9.30 -11.97 -34.09
C PHE A 269 -8.17 -10.96 -33.86
N LYS A 270 -8.17 -9.87 -34.65
CA LYS A 270 -7.28 -8.74 -34.42
C LYS A 270 -7.57 -8.28 -33.01
N LEU A 271 -6.54 -8.29 -32.17
CA LEU A 271 -6.59 -7.75 -30.83
C LEU A 271 -7.32 -6.41 -30.84
N THR A 272 -8.32 -6.26 -29.99
CA THR A 272 -9.06 -4.99 -29.87
C THR A 272 -8.09 -3.89 -29.43
N ASP A 273 -8.34 -2.65 -29.81
CA ASP A 273 -7.42 -1.55 -29.45
C ASP A 273 -7.25 -1.44 -27.92
N GLY A 274 -8.30 -1.75 -27.15
CA GLY A 274 -8.22 -1.81 -25.69
C GLY A 274 -7.31 -2.93 -25.16
N GLU A 275 -7.33 -4.12 -25.77
CA GLU A 275 -6.39 -5.19 -25.39
C GLU A 275 -4.95 -4.84 -25.74
N ARG A 276 -4.72 -4.10 -26.84
CA ARG A 276 -3.38 -3.62 -27.21
C ARG A 276 -2.85 -2.61 -26.22
N GLU A 277 -3.70 -1.70 -25.77
CA GLU A 277 -3.37 -0.75 -24.71
C GLU A 277 -3.01 -1.46 -23.41
N VAL A 278 -3.78 -2.49 -23.03
CA VAL A 278 -3.49 -3.30 -21.84
C VAL A 278 -2.14 -4.00 -21.96
N ILE A 279 -1.84 -4.64 -23.09
CA ILE A 279 -0.53 -5.29 -23.31
C ILE A 279 0.60 -4.28 -23.18
N LYS A 280 0.50 -3.13 -23.87
CA LYS A 280 1.51 -2.07 -23.80
C LYS A 280 1.72 -1.54 -22.38
N ALA A 281 0.63 -1.34 -21.63
CA ALA A 281 0.69 -0.87 -20.24
C ALA A 281 1.36 -1.91 -19.32
N VAL A 282 1.04 -3.19 -19.48
CA VAL A 282 1.67 -4.28 -18.71
C VAL A 282 3.17 -4.39 -19.06
N GLU A 283 3.53 -4.35 -20.35
CA GLU A 283 4.93 -4.37 -20.81
C GLU A 283 5.75 -3.20 -20.24
N ARG A 284 5.15 -2.00 -20.21
CA ARG A 284 5.76 -0.81 -19.61
C ARG A 284 5.97 -0.99 -18.10
N SER A 285 4.97 -1.51 -17.39
CA SER A 285 5.04 -1.74 -15.94
C SER A 285 6.15 -2.76 -15.61
N ILE A 286 6.17 -3.94 -16.24
CA ILE A 286 7.16 -4.99 -15.95
C ILE A 286 8.61 -4.57 -16.26
N GLY A 287 8.80 -3.62 -17.19
CA GLY A 287 10.10 -3.04 -17.51
C GLY A 287 10.69 -2.19 -16.39
N LYS A 288 9.86 -1.74 -15.44
CA LYS A 288 10.25 -0.85 -14.33
C LYS A 288 10.49 -1.60 -13.02
N LEU A 289 11.06 -0.92 -12.03
CA LEU A 289 11.26 -1.50 -10.70
C LEU A 289 9.91 -1.74 -10.02
N GLY A 290 9.72 -2.89 -9.39
CA GLY A 290 8.47 -3.22 -8.70
C GLY A 290 8.61 -3.11 -7.19
N PHE A 291 7.64 -2.49 -6.54
CA PHE A 291 7.56 -2.34 -5.10
C PHE A 291 6.35 -3.10 -4.57
N ASP A 292 6.56 -3.94 -3.56
CA ASP A 292 5.47 -4.46 -2.76
C ASP A 292 5.01 -3.34 -1.83
N CYS A 293 3.74 -2.96 -1.97
CA CYS A 293 3.14 -1.82 -1.30
C CYS A 293 1.96 -2.24 -0.42
N GLY A 294 1.83 -1.56 0.70
CA GLY A 294 0.67 -1.63 1.57
C GLY A 294 0.10 -0.24 1.80
N ILE A 295 -1.10 0.02 1.31
CA ILE A 295 -1.73 1.35 1.40
C ILE A 295 -2.82 1.32 2.47
N ARG A 296 -2.78 2.30 3.37
CA ARG A 296 -3.73 2.47 4.46
C ARG A 296 -4.07 3.94 4.62
N SER A 297 -5.33 4.22 4.94
CA SER A 297 -5.78 5.55 5.34
C SER A 297 -6.47 5.50 6.69
N ILE A 298 -6.30 6.57 7.46
CA ILE A 298 -6.98 6.81 8.72
C ILE A 298 -7.52 8.23 8.72
N TYR A 299 -8.80 8.37 9.05
CA TYR A 299 -9.44 9.63 9.38
C TYR A 299 -9.70 9.67 10.89
N LEU A 300 -9.24 10.75 11.52
CA LEU A 300 -9.30 11.01 12.95
C LEU A 300 -9.97 12.36 13.17
N ALA A 301 -10.88 12.44 14.14
CA ALA A 301 -11.45 13.73 14.53
C ALA A 301 -11.85 13.70 16.00
N LYS A 302 -11.75 14.84 16.70
CA LYS A 302 -12.20 14.90 18.09
C LYS A 302 -13.71 15.12 18.19
N GLY A 303 -14.38 14.29 19.01
CA GLY A 303 -15.78 14.47 19.40
C GLY A 303 -16.72 14.93 18.27
N SER A 304 -17.25 16.14 18.39
CA SER A 304 -18.21 16.75 17.46
C SER A 304 -17.64 17.18 16.11
N ALA A 305 -16.32 17.22 15.94
CA ALA A 305 -15.68 17.52 14.66
C ALA A 305 -15.73 16.34 13.67
N PHE A 306 -16.15 15.15 14.11
CA PHE A 306 -16.20 13.97 13.26
C PHE A 306 -17.29 14.07 12.18
N ARG A 307 -16.86 14.21 10.92
CA ARG A 307 -17.72 14.29 9.74
C ARG A 307 -17.81 12.94 9.06
N ALA A 308 -18.97 12.29 9.15
CA ALA A 308 -19.22 11.01 8.47
C ALA A 308 -19.04 11.06 6.95
N GLY A 309 -19.21 12.24 6.33
CA GLY A 309 -18.93 12.44 4.90
C GLY A 309 -17.48 12.13 4.50
N ASN A 310 -16.52 12.41 5.40
CA ASN A 310 -15.09 12.16 5.14
C ASN A 310 -14.76 10.67 5.06
N ILE A 311 -15.61 9.79 5.60
CA ILE A 311 -15.50 8.33 5.43
C ILE A 311 -15.69 7.95 3.95
N LYS A 312 -16.66 8.56 3.27
CA LYS A 312 -16.89 8.33 1.84
C LYS A 312 -15.75 8.92 1.00
N GLY A 313 -15.24 10.08 1.41
CA GLY A 313 -14.04 10.68 0.81
C GLY A 313 -12.82 9.76 0.91
N LEU A 314 -12.58 9.18 2.09
CA LEU A 314 -11.55 8.18 2.32
C LEU A 314 -11.74 6.97 1.37
N ALA A 315 -12.94 6.41 1.31
CA ALA A 315 -13.21 5.27 0.43
C ALA A 315 -13.04 5.58 -1.07
N GLY A 316 -13.19 6.85 -1.45
CA GLY A 316 -13.06 7.35 -2.82
C GLY A 316 -11.67 7.87 -3.18
N LEU A 317 -10.75 7.99 -2.23
CA LEU A 317 -9.51 8.76 -2.37
C LEU A 317 -8.65 8.37 -3.58
N LEU A 318 -8.53 7.07 -3.85
CA LEU A 318 -7.69 6.53 -4.91
C LEU A 318 -8.46 6.20 -6.19
N ARG A 319 -9.76 6.52 -6.27
CA ARG A 319 -10.61 6.14 -7.42
C ARG A 319 -10.16 6.78 -8.73
N GLN A 320 -9.57 7.96 -8.68
CA GLN A 320 -9.06 8.64 -9.86
C GLN A 320 -8.04 7.82 -10.63
N PHE A 321 -7.25 6.97 -9.96
CA PHE A 321 -6.24 6.12 -10.59
C PHE A 321 -6.84 4.84 -11.21
N ASN A 322 -8.14 4.61 -11.05
CA ASN A 322 -8.82 3.42 -11.54
C ASN A 322 -9.18 3.58 -13.02
N THR A 323 -9.05 2.50 -13.79
CA THR A 323 -9.58 2.42 -15.16
C THR A 323 -10.33 1.10 -15.33
N ASN A 324 -11.35 1.09 -16.18
CA ASN A 324 -12.11 -0.14 -16.46
C ASN A 324 -11.25 -1.20 -17.18
N ASN A 325 -10.37 -0.78 -18.08
CA ASN A 325 -9.49 -1.66 -18.85
C ASN A 325 -8.28 -2.12 -18.03
N LEU A 326 -7.69 -1.22 -17.24
CA LEU A 326 -6.55 -1.50 -16.35
C LEU A 326 -7.00 -1.89 -14.94
N ASN A 327 -6.14 -1.71 -13.93
CA ASN A 327 -6.43 -1.99 -12.53
C ASN A 327 -6.97 -0.76 -11.80
N GLY A 328 -7.34 -0.97 -10.54
CA GLY A 328 -7.81 0.09 -9.66
C GLY A 328 -7.85 -0.36 -8.21
N PHE A 329 -7.95 0.61 -7.32
CA PHE A 329 -8.02 0.42 -5.88
C PHE A 329 -9.45 0.17 -5.43
N LYS A 330 -9.60 -0.82 -4.55
CA LYS A 330 -10.79 -1.09 -3.75
C LYS A 330 -10.46 -1.03 -2.27
N VAL A 331 -11.43 -0.61 -1.46
CA VAL A 331 -11.30 -0.59 0.00
C VAL A 331 -11.42 -2.01 0.54
N VAL A 332 -10.51 -2.38 1.45
CA VAL A 332 -10.52 -3.64 2.18
C VAL A 332 -10.28 -3.37 3.67
N HIS A 333 -10.76 -4.29 4.51
CA HIS A 333 -10.61 -4.20 5.97
C HIS A 333 -11.06 -2.85 6.57
N PRO A 334 -12.26 -2.32 6.21
CA PRO A 334 -12.77 -1.11 6.85
C PRO A 334 -12.98 -1.36 8.35
N THR A 335 -12.75 -0.34 9.18
CA THR A 335 -13.00 -0.42 10.61
C THR A 335 -14.48 -0.18 10.97
N SER A 336 -15.39 -0.66 10.13
CA SER A 336 -16.85 -0.59 10.29
C SER A 336 -17.49 -1.91 9.88
N PHE A 337 -18.71 -2.14 10.37
CA PHE A 337 -19.54 -3.29 10.01
C PHE A 337 -20.73 -2.83 9.18
N ASP A 338 -21.20 -3.72 8.31
CA ASP A 338 -22.33 -3.41 7.41
C ASP A 338 -23.66 -3.52 8.16
N PHE A 339 -23.75 -4.45 9.13
CA PHE A 339 -24.99 -4.72 9.84
C PHE A 339 -24.87 -4.47 11.35
N PRO A 340 -25.89 -3.86 12.00
CA PRO A 340 -25.87 -3.61 13.43
C PRO A 340 -25.74 -4.86 14.32
N TRP A 341 -26.23 -6.03 13.86
CA TRP A 341 -26.19 -7.27 14.63
C TRP A 341 -24.83 -7.99 14.57
N GLU A 342 -23.90 -7.56 13.71
CA GLU A 342 -22.56 -8.17 13.63
C GLU A 342 -21.68 -7.82 14.84
N ASP A 343 -22.04 -6.77 15.59
CA ASP A 343 -21.28 -6.26 16.72
C ASP A 343 -22.19 -5.70 17.83
N TRP A 344 -22.71 -6.61 18.65
CA TRP A 344 -23.40 -6.24 19.88
C TRP A 344 -22.46 -5.42 20.77
N ASP A 345 -22.88 -4.20 21.12
CA ASP A 345 -22.11 -3.21 21.90
C ASP A 345 -20.81 -2.68 21.23
N LYS A 346 -20.65 -2.73 19.90
CA LYS A 346 -19.51 -2.08 19.21
C LYS A 346 -18.11 -2.48 19.71
N ILE A 347 -17.98 -3.67 20.29
CA ILE A 347 -16.73 -4.16 20.90
C ILE A 347 -15.74 -4.52 19.79
N ARG A 348 -16.22 -5.18 18.74
CA ARG A 348 -15.40 -5.61 17.61
C ARG A 348 -14.92 -4.40 16.80
N GLU A 349 -15.76 -3.40 16.62
CA GLU A 349 -15.47 -2.15 15.90
C GLU A 349 -14.35 -1.40 16.62
N THR A 350 -14.49 -1.22 17.94
CA THR A 350 -13.48 -0.58 18.78
C THR A 350 -12.15 -1.34 18.72
N THR A 351 -12.20 -2.67 18.73
CA THR A 351 -11.00 -3.53 18.64
C THR A 351 -10.32 -3.40 17.27
N LEU A 352 -11.08 -3.39 16.18
CA LEU A 352 -10.56 -3.21 14.83
C LEU A 352 -9.91 -1.83 14.67
N LYS A 353 -10.56 -0.79 15.19
CA LYS A 353 -10.00 0.57 15.21
C LYS A 353 -8.68 0.61 15.99
N LYS A 354 -8.64 0.07 17.21
CA LYS A 354 -7.40 0.00 18.01
C LYS A 354 -6.27 -0.75 17.26
N LYS A 355 -6.60 -1.87 16.61
CA LYS A 355 -5.63 -2.63 15.79
C LYS A 355 -5.15 -1.85 14.58
N MET A 356 -6.04 -1.15 13.87
CA MET A 356 -5.69 -0.32 12.71
C MET A 356 -4.78 0.84 13.11
N PHE A 357 -5.08 1.50 14.23
CA PHE A 357 -4.26 2.58 14.78
C PHE A 357 -2.87 2.08 15.20
N ASP A 358 -2.78 0.95 15.92
CA ASP A 358 -1.50 0.34 16.28
C ASP A 358 -0.69 -0.09 15.04
N ALA A 359 -1.36 -0.66 14.03
CA ALA A 359 -0.73 -1.01 12.76
C ALA A 359 -0.17 0.21 12.04
N TYR A 360 -0.91 1.32 12.04
CA TYR A 360 -0.47 2.58 11.46
C TYR A 360 0.72 3.16 12.22
N LYS A 361 0.66 3.27 13.56
CA LYS A 361 1.76 3.79 14.39
C LYS A 361 3.04 3.00 14.18
N ARG A 362 2.95 1.68 14.14
CA ARG A 362 4.11 0.81 13.90
C ARG A 362 4.59 0.82 12.45
N ARG A 363 3.78 1.31 11.50
CA ARG A 363 3.95 1.12 10.04
C ARG A 363 4.07 -0.37 9.72
N SER A 364 3.33 -1.20 10.45
CA SER A 364 3.38 -2.66 10.31
C SER A 364 2.41 -3.08 9.20
N TYR A 365 2.99 -3.69 8.16
CA TYR A 365 2.24 -4.24 7.02
C TYR A 365 2.85 -5.54 6.49
N PHE A 366 4.18 -5.59 6.31
CA PHE A 366 4.86 -6.76 5.74
C PHE A 366 5.20 -7.85 6.77
N TYR A 367 5.44 -7.44 8.02
CA TYR A 367 5.94 -8.27 9.10
C TYR A 367 5.02 -8.19 10.32
N PRO A 368 5.06 -9.20 11.23
CA PRO A 368 4.34 -9.14 12.51
C PRO A 368 4.59 -7.82 13.26
N PRO A 369 3.63 -7.31 14.04
CA PRO A 369 2.37 -7.97 14.42
C PRO A 369 1.24 -7.91 13.38
N HIS A 370 1.25 -6.93 12.46
CA HIS A 370 0.17 -6.73 11.50
C HIS A 370 0.64 -7.05 10.09
N ARG A 371 0.58 -8.33 9.73
CA ARG A 371 0.92 -8.80 8.39
C ARG A 371 -0.31 -8.78 7.48
N ARG A 372 -0.19 -8.11 6.33
CA ARG A 372 -1.19 -8.03 5.26
C ARG A 372 -0.61 -8.53 3.93
N LYS A 373 -1.48 -8.78 2.97
CA LYS A 373 -1.07 -9.12 1.59
C LYS A 373 -0.74 -7.80 0.86
N PRO A 374 0.50 -7.60 0.38
CA PRO A 374 0.83 -6.41 -0.40
C PRO A 374 0.35 -6.54 -1.84
N ILE A 375 0.16 -5.37 -2.45
CA ILE A 375 0.01 -5.20 -3.90
C ILE A 375 1.38 -4.89 -4.50
N THR A 376 1.63 -5.17 -5.78
CA THR A 376 2.87 -4.71 -6.44
C THR A 376 2.55 -3.52 -7.31
N LEU A 377 3.25 -2.42 -7.09
CA LEU A 377 3.22 -1.23 -7.93
C LEU A 377 4.59 -1.08 -8.60
N SER A 378 4.63 -0.77 -9.89
CA SER A 378 5.86 -0.30 -10.52
C SER A 378 6.28 1.08 -9.98
N SER A 379 7.53 1.47 -10.21
CA SER A 379 8.04 2.81 -9.89
C SER A 379 7.20 3.91 -10.50
N GLU A 380 6.66 3.70 -11.71
CA GLU A 380 5.74 4.61 -12.41
C GLU A 380 4.42 4.77 -11.67
N GLU A 381 3.81 3.65 -11.27
CA GLU A 381 2.53 3.64 -10.56
C GLU A 381 2.68 4.25 -9.16
N LEU A 382 3.78 3.93 -8.47
CA LEU A 382 4.09 4.48 -7.14
C LEU A 382 4.36 5.99 -7.22
N ALA A 383 5.11 6.45 -8.23
CA ALA A 383 5.33 7.88 -8.47
C ALA A 383 4.04 8.61 -8.85
N THR A 384 3.04 7.92 -9.41
CA THR A 384 1.74 8.52 -9.75
C THR A 384 0.88 8.79 -8.50
N ILE A 385 0.97 7.91 -7.48
CA ILE A 385 0.17 8.03 -6.25
C ILE A 385 0.90 8.80 -5.13
N TYR A 386 2.20 9.00 -5.27
CA TYR A 386 3.02 9.77 -4.34
C TYR A 386 4.11 10.51 -5.12
N HIS A 387 3.88 11.79 -5.38
CA HIS A 387 4.86 12.75 -5.88
C HIS A 387 4.59 14.13 -5.29
N PHE A 388 5.50 15.07 -5.50
CA PHE A 388 5.28 16.45 -5.09
C PHE A 388 4.53 17.17 -6.22
N PRO A 389 3.30 17.68 -5.97
CA PRO A 389 2.50 18.30 -7.01
C PRO A 389 3.14 19.61 -7.48
N GLY A 390 2.84 19.98 -8.72
CA GLY A 390 3.21 21.29 -9.26
C GLY A 390 2.42 22.45 -8.63
N GLY A 391 2.77 23.67 -9.04
CA GLY A 391 2.18 24.92 -8.53
C GLY A 391 0.66 25.04 -8.71
N VAL A 392 0.07 24.23 -9.61
CA VAL A 392 -1.37 24.16 -9.93
C VAL A 392 -2.24 23.84 -8.72
N THR A 393 -1.70 23.10 -7.75
CA THR A 393 -2.42 22.80 -6.51
C THR A 393 -2.52 24.06 -5.66
N GLY A 394 -3.57 24.87 -5.88
CA GLY A 394 -3.81 26.14 -5.20
C GLY A 394 -4.24 26.04 -3.74
N THR A 395 -4.00 24.89 -3.08
CA THR A 395 -4.43 24.66 -1.70
C THR A 395 -3.60 25.55 -0.75
N PRO A 396 -4.19 26.59 -0.14
CA PRO A 396 -3.44 27.54 0.68
C PRO A 396 -2.94 26.93 1.99
N THR A 397 -3.56 25.84 2.44
CA THR A 397 -3.18 25.08 3.63
C THR A 397 -2.04 24.10 3.40
N PHE A 398 -1.57 23.94 2.16
CA PHE A 398 -0.32 23.22 1.93
C PHE A 398 0.82 24.05 2.52
N GLY A 399 1.59 23.49 3.46
CA GLY A 399 2.67 24.18 4.18
C GLY A 399 3.86 24.49 3.27
N ARG A 400 3.65 25.35 2.28
CA ARG A 400 4.62 25.73 1.25
C ARG A 400 5.60 26.73 1.83
N ILE A 401 6.89 26.51 1.58
CA ILE A 401 7.94 27.48 1.94
C ILE A 401 7.72 28.74 1.09
N GLU A 402 7.72 29.92 1.73
CA GLU A 402 7.33 31.18 1.07
C GLU A 402 8.35 31.72 0.07
N SER A 403 9.62 31.35 0.20
CA SER A 403 10.70 31.82 -0.68
C SER A 403 11.77 30.75 -0.86
N ARG A 404 12.23 30.54 -2.09
CA ARG A 404 13.52 29.87 -2.34
C ARG A 404 14.60 30.65 -1.58
N LYS A 405 15.54 29.96 -0.92
CA LYS A 405 16.73 30.65 -0.38
C LYS A 405 17.42 31.32 -1.55
N GLY A 406 17.48 32.66 -1.53
CA GLY A 406 18.27 33.41 -2.50
C GLY A 406 19.70 32.89 -2.45
N GLU A 407 20.27 32.58 -3.61
CA GLU A 407 21.70 32.31 -3.69
C GLU A 407 22.44 33.47 -3.01
N PRO A 408 23.38 33.21 -2.09
CA PRO A 408 24.18 34.28 -1.54
C PRO A 408 24.87 35.00 -2.70
N PRO A 409 24.84 36.35 -2.76
CA PRO A 409 25.43 37.08 -3.87
C PRO A 409 26.89 36.67 -4.02
N THR A 410 27.30 36.43 -5.27
CA THR A 410 28.59 35.83 -5.66
C THR A 410 29.82 36.65 -5.29
N ASN A 411 29.66 37.72 -4.51
CA ASN A 411 30.66 38.73 -4.22
C ASN A 411 30.84 38.98 -2.71
N LEU A 412 30.95 37.90 -1.93
CA LEU A 412 31.54 38.00 -0.60
C LEU A 412 33.06 38.12 -0.77
N PRO A 413 33.70 39.21 -0.31
CA PRO A 413 35.15 39.25 -0.23
C PRO A 413 35.64 38.16 0.72
N VAL A 414 36.66 37.43 0.28
CA VAL A 414 37.32 36.33 1.01
C VAL A 414 37.88 36.81 2.34
#